data_AF-A0A9E1FB48-F1
#
_entry.id   AF-A0A9E1FB48-F1
#
_cell.length_a   1.000
_cell.length_b   1.000
_cell.length_c   1.000
_cell.angle_alpha   90.00
_cell.angle_beta   90.00
_cell.angle_gamma   90.00
#
_symmetry.space_group_name_H-M   'P 1'
#
loop_
_entity.id
_entity.type
_entity.pdbx_description
1 polymer ?
#
loop_
_entity_poly.entity_id
_entity_poly.type
_entity_poly.pdbx_seq_one_letter_code
_entity_poly.pdbx_strand_id
1 'polypeptide(L)'
;MDIIRAVNYKKMRTILIGVVFAVICILFSSCTGIGKAADPAELGYPCRVTYDALGGTINLQEVRTTYYAEGSYVFKPSGSSNMLVSPVREGYILAGWYTAKEDVTDENGNVTGYTFRAEDRWDFDEDRIYGDMNLYARWIPQSTVQYINADTEEILFTKNITADSPVQALSTSVEKLYTPAGKTLLSYYFDRECTQQCVFSELSQEELLLTNDKIYAALSEKFPEYIVPLNQEMAVVEQVTSNDVENFEDESNPYLYIEKAGYRLTTTEEAVLKEIRAEKDALIERSIISYIEESNINQLYLKFIDGNYIRINSADHFKSGTKYSFPNLAGKEVDGYILNADIDFGGAVLETAATFGGKIFGNGYTLRNFSITAGGKKVVANHLGSYGLFESLAGAVIDNLHFENVSVNINTASKGSFYVALLAGEAENTTVNNCNFTNVKIKTGIGENAIPYEPADGGICYVGDLFAAGSGNTTSDCALNNCTIEVLGNIEINTLLFPKK
;
A
#
# COMPACT_ATOMS: atom_id res chain seq x y z
N MET A 1 -44.13 -0.94 -97.11
CA MET A 1 -43.57 -2.30 -97.30
C MET A 1 -43.45 -2.84 -95.89
N ASP A 2 -44.58 -3.31 -95.37
CA ASP A 2 -44.73 -3.53 -93.92
C ASP A 2 -45.12 -4.99 -93.70
N ILE A 3 -44.10 -5.80 -93.46
CA ILE A 3 -44.26 -7.18 -93.03
C ILE A 3 -44.29 -7.17 -91.51
N ILE A 4 -45.50 -7.25 -90.98
CA ILE A 4 -45.77 -7.76 -89.64
C ILE A 4 -45.24 -9.19 -89.59
N ARG A 5 -44.27 -9.48 -88.72
CA ARG A 5 -43.97 -10.86 -88.30
C ARG A 5 -44.26 -11.03 -86.82
N ALA A 6 -45.34 -11.74 -86.60
CA ALA A 6 -45.87 -12.17 -85.31
C ALA A 6 -44.79 -12.89 -84.49
N VAL A 7 -44.43 -12.29 -83.36
CA VAL A 7 -43.69 -12.96 -82.30
C VAL A 7 -44.63 -13.96 -81.64
N ASN A 8 -44.35 -15.25 -81.82
CA ASN A 8 -45.18 -16.34 -81.35
C ASN A 8 -45.04 -16.47 -79.81
N TYR A 9 -45.86 -15.71 -79.09
CA TYR A 9 -45.87 -15.57 -77.62
C TYR A 9 -45.88 -16.91 -76.86
N LYS A 10 -46.41 -18.00 -77.46
CA LYS A 10 -46.36 -19.34 -76.86
C LYS A 10 -44.94 -19.93 -76.80
N LYS A 11 -44.13 -19.77 -77.85
CA LYS A 11 -42.74 -20.29 -77.85
C LYS A 11 -41.82 -19.50 -76.93
N MET A 12 -42.00 -18.17 -76.85
CA MET A 12 -41.19 -17.34 -75.96
C MET A 12 -41.52 -17.59 -74.48
N ARG A 13 -42.80 -17.85 -74.15
CA ARG A 13 -43.23 -18.21 -72.79
C ARG A 13 -42.73 -19.58 -72.35
N THR A 14 -42.66 -20.57 -73.24
CA THR A 14 -42.09 -21.90 -72.90
C THR A 14 -40.57 -21.83 -72.69
N ILE A 15 -39.85 -21.01 -73.46
CA ILE A 15 -38.40 -20.79 -73.29
C ILE A 15 -38.14 -20.01 -71.99
N LEU A 16 -38.94 -19.00 -71.67
CA LEU A 16 -38.81 -18.23 -70.43
C LEU A 16 -39.10 -19.09 -69.19
N ILE A 17 -40.10 -19.97 -69.24
CA ILE A 17 -40.40 -20.92 -68.15
C ILE A 17 -39.27 -21.95 -68.01
N GLY A 18 -38.69 -22.44 -69.11
CA GLY A 18 -37.54 -23.35 -69.07
C GLY A 18 -36.28 -22.73 -68.47
N VAL A 19 -36.00 -21.45 -68.78
CA VAL A 19 -34.86 -20.71 -68.20
C VAL A 19 -35.10 -20.39 -66.72
N VAL A 20 -36.33 -20.02 -66.33
CA VAL A 20 -36.68 -19.82 -64.91
C VAL A 20 -36.58 -21.13 -64.12
N PHE A 21 -36.98 -22.27 -64.69
CA PHE A 21 -36.83 -23.58 -64.04
C PHE A 21 -35.37 -24.02 -63.92
N ALA A 22 -34.53 -23.72 -64.92
CA ALA A 22 -33.09 -24.00 -64.87
C ALA A 22 -32.36 -23.11 -63.84
N VAL A 23 -32.73 -21.83 -63.72
CA VAL A 23 -32.21 -20.92 -62.69
C VAL A 23 -32.67 -21.34 -61.29
N ILE A 24 -33.91 -21.83 -61.15
CA ILE A 24 -34.42 -22.40 -59.91
C ILE A 24 -33.66 -23.68 -59.50
N CYS A 25 -33.34 -24.58 -60.44
CA CYS A 25 -32.55 -25.79 -60.14
C CYS A 25 -31.09 -25.47 -59.75
N ILE A 26 -30.50 -24.40 -60.28
CA ILE A 26 -29.15 -23.93 -59.88
C ILE A 26 -29.20 -23.24 -58.51
N LEU A 27 -30.29 -22.55 -58.16
CA LEU A 27 -30.48 -21.93 -56.84
C LEU A 27 -30.83 -22.94 -55.73
N PHE A 28 -31.34 -24.13 -56.08
CA PHE A 28 -31.61 -25.22 -55.11
C PHE A 28 -30.49 -26.26 -54.97
N SER A 29 -29.38 -26.11 -55.70
CA SER A 29 -28.21 -27.02 -55.58
C SER A 29 -27.15 -26.52 -54.59
N SER A 30 -27.40 -25.43 -53.86
CA SER A 30 -26.45 -24.84 -52.89
C SER A 30 -26.92 -24.89 -51.43
N CYS A 31 -27.84 -25.80 -51.10
CA CYS A 31 -28.31 -26.00 -49.73
C CYS A 31 -28.10 -27.44 -49.22
N THR A 32 -26.91 -27.99 -49.44
CA THR A 32 -26.37 -29.08 -48.60
C THR A 32 -25.31 -28.48 -47.70
N GLY A 33 -25.72 -27.84 -46.60
CA GLY A 33 -24.78 -27.30 -45.60
C GLY A 33 -25.31 -26.17 -44.71
N ILE A 34 -26.47 -25.57 -45.01
CA ILE A 34 -27.05 -24.52 -44.17
C ILE A 34 -27.86 -25.18 -43.05
N GLY A 35 -27.25 -25.32 -41.86
CA GLY A 35 -27.92 -25.82 -40.66
C GLY A 35 -27.09 -26.73 -39.77
N LYS A 36 -25.90 -27.17 -40.20
CA LYS A 36 -24.91 -27.72 -39.26
C LYS A 36 -24.13 -26.54 -38.68
N ALA A 37 -24.20 -26.34 -37.37
CA ALA A 37 -23.16 -25.56 -36.70
C ALA A 37 -21.81 -26.16 -37.13
N ALA A 38 -20.87 -25.31 -37.58
CA ALA A 38 -19.56 -25.80 -37.97
C ALA A 38 -18.98 -26.58 -36.79
N ASP A 39 -18.65 -27.85 -37.01
CA ASP A 39 -18.03 -28.68 -35.99
C ASP A 39 -16.61 -28.14 -35.77
N PRO A 40 -16.24 -27.68 -34.56
CA PRO A 40 -14.89 -27.18 -34.28
C PRO A 40 -13.80 -28.18 -34.67
N ALA A 41 -14.09 -29.49 -34.60
CA ALA A 41 -13.16 -30.53 -35.03
C ALA A 41 -12.91 -30.48 -36.55
N GLU A 42 -13.92 -30.19 -37.37
CA GLU A 42 -13.78 -29.99 -38.82
C GLU A 42 -13.01 -28.71 -39.17
N LEU A 43 -12.86 -27.78 -38.23
CA LEU A 43 -12.10 -26.53 -38.36
C LEU A 43 -10.66 -26.63 -37.81
N GLY A 44 -10.21 -27.81 -37.39
CA GLY A 44 -8.86 -28.02 -36.83
C GLY A 44 -8.74 -27.79 -35.32
N TYR A 45 -9.86 -27.72 -34.60
CA TYR A 45 -9.92 -27.53 -33.15
C TYR A 45 -10.65 -28.71 -32.47
N PRO A 46 -10.06 -29.94 -32.48
CA PRO A 46 -10.74 -31.14 -31.99
C PRO A 46 -10.81 -31.23 -30.46
N CYS A 47 -9.96 -30.51 -29.73
CA CYS A 47 -9.87 -30.65 -28.28
C CYS A 47 -10.81 -29.69 -27.57
N ARG A 48 -11.73 -30.21 -26.76
CA ARG A 48 -12.65 -29.39 -25.95
C ARG A 48 -12.11 -29.18 -24.54
N VAL A 49 -11.94 -27.92 -24.14
CA VAL A 49 -11.62 -27.54 -22.76
C VAL A 49 -12.84 -26.98 -22.08
N THR A 50 -13.19 -27.54 -20.93
CA THR A 50 -14.24 -27.02 -20.05
C THR A 50 -13.61 -26.33 -18.85
N TYR A 51 -13.79 -25.01 -18.76
CA TYR A 51 -13.44 -24.21 -17.60
C TYR A 51 -14.62 -24.17 -16.64
N ASP A 52 -14.50 -24.84 -15.51
CA ASP A 52 -15.45 -24.83 -14.43
C ASP A 52 -14.95 -23.90 -13.32
N ALA A 53 -15.68 -22.80 -13.12
CA ALA A 53 -15.34 -21.79 -12.15
C ALA A 53 -15.72 -22.16 -10.71
N LEU A 54 -16.36 -23.32 -10.45
CA LEU A 54 -16.64 -23.85 -9.11
C LEU A 54 -17.16 -22.80 -8.10
N GLY A 55 -18.34 -22.26 -8.39
CA GLY A 55 -18.99 -21.21 -7.58
C GLY A 55 -18.54 -19.79 -7.88
N GLY A 56 -17.54 -19.60 -8.74
CA GLY A 56 -17.25 -18.33 -9.40
C GLY A 56 -17.94 -18.21 -10.76
N THR A 57 -17.67 -17.13 -11.50
CA THR A 57 -18.17 -16.95 -12.87
C THR A 57 -17.10 -16.42 -13.82
N ILE A 58 -17.17 -16.85 -15.08
CA ILE A 58 -16.41 -16.35 -16.23
C ILE A 58 -17.42 -15.73 -17.19
N ASN A 59 -17.40 -14.40 -17.34
CA ASN A 59 -18.41 -13.67 -18.11
C ASN A 59 -19.85 -14.08 -17.71
N LEU A 60 -20.14 -14.06 -16.41
CA LEU A 60 -21.45 -14.41 -15.82
C LEU A 60 -21.87 -15.89 -15.95
N GLN A 61 -21.00 -16.78 -16.43
CA GLN A 61 -21.29 -18.22 -16.50
C GLN A 61 -20.35 -19.00 -15.58
N GLU A 62 -20.87 -19.98 -14.86
CA GLU A 62 -20.06 -20.86 -14.01
C GLU A 62 -19.16 -21.78 -14.85
N VAL A 63 -19.64 -22.21 -16.01
CA VAL A 63 -18.92 -23.11 -16.91
C VAL A 63 -18.77 -22.47 -18.28
N ARG A 64 -17.54 -22.48 -18.80
CA ARG A 64 -17.22 -22.05 -20.18
C ARG A 64 -16.54 -23.18 -20.93
N THR A 65 -16.85 -23.30 -22.20
CA THR A 65 -16.23 -24.30 -23.08
C THR A 65 -15.62 -23.63 -24.29
N THR A 66 -14.36 -23.99 -24.59
CA THR A 66 -13.62 -23.52 -25.76
C THR A 66 -12.93 -24.69 -26.45
N TYR A 67 -12.70 -24.57 -27.76
CA TYR A 67 -12.08 -25.60 -28.58
C TYR A 67 -10.69 -25.16 -29.03
N TYR A 68 -9.74 -26.09 -28.98
CA TYR A 68 -8.32 -25.86 -29.24
C TYR A 68 -7.78 -26.88 -30.23
N ALA A 69 -6.69 -26.52 -30.91
CA ALA A 69 -5.95 -27.43 -31.75
C ALA A 69 -5.15 -28.41 -30.88
N GLU A 70 -4.95 -29.63 -31.37
CA GLU A 70 -4.13 -30.61 -30.67
C GLU A 70 -2.66 -30.13 -30.59
N GLY A 71 -2.05 -30.29 -29.43
CA GLY A 71 -0.69 -29.82 -29.13
C GLY A 71 -0.57 -28.31 -28.91
N SER A 72 -1.67 -27.55 -28.89
CA SER A 72 -1.62 -26.09 -28.68
C SER A 72 -1.56 -25.70 -27.20
N TYR A 73 -1.09 -24.49 -26.95
CA TYR A 73 -1.34 -23.80 -25.69
C TYR A 73 -2.84 -23.55 -25.51
N VAL A 74 -3.27 -23.53 -24.26
CA VAL A 74 -4.64 -23.20 -23.88
C VAL A 74 -4.68 -21.76 -23.38
N PHE A 75 -5.72 -21.01 -23.72
CA PHE A 75 -5.83 -19.61 -23.27
C PHE A 75 -6.20 -19.54 -21.80
N LYS A 76 -5.31 -18.99 -20.98
CA LYS A 76 -5.62 -18.65 -19.59
C LYS A 76 -6.81 -17.68 -19.53
N PRO A 77 -7.89 -18.00 -18.79
CA PRO A 77 -8.97 -17.05 -18.54
C PRO A 77 -8.40 -15.83 -17.79
N SER A 78 -8.15 -14.75 -18.53
CA SER A 78 -7.38 -13.59 -18.10
C SER A 78 -7.82 -12.34 -18.85
N GLY A 79 -7.57 -11.16 -18.25
CA GLY A 79 -8.00 -9.88 -18.80
C GLY A 79 -9.46 -9.50 -18.46
N SER A 80 -9.89 -8.35 -18.98
CA SER A 80 -11.14 -7.67 -18.59
C SER A 80 -12.23 -7.67 -19.66
N SER A 81 -11.91 -8.05 -20.90
CA SER A 81 -12.84 -8.13 -22.02
C SER A 81 -12.47 -9.31 -22.91
N ASN A 82 -13.45 -10.14 -23.31
CA ASN A 82 -13.44 -11.25 -24.30
C ASN A 82 -14.25 -12.45 -23.76
N MET A 83 -14.24 -13.59 -24.45
CA MET A 83 -15.00 -14.80 -24.07
C MET A 83 -14.45 -15.52 -22.81
N LEU A 84 -13.15 -15.38 -22.52
CA LEU A 84 -12.47 -15.96 -21.35
C LEU A 84 -11.81 -14.85 -20.52
N VAL A 85 -12.63 -14.07 -19.82
CA VAL A 85 -12.13 -13.09 -18.83
C VAL A 85 -11.64 -13.78 -17.56
N SER A 86 -10.90 -13.04 -16.71
CA SER A 86 -10.55 -13.54 -15.38
C SER A 86 -11.83 -13.94 -14.62
N PRO A 87 -11.91 -15.15 -14.05
CA PRO A 87 -13.06 -15.54 -13.26
C PRO A 87 -13.15 -14.68 -12.01
N VAL A 88 -14.38 -14.48 -11.52
CA VAL A 88 -14.65 -13.73 -10.30
C VAL A 88 -15.52 -14.54 -9.35
N ARG A 89 -15.18 -14.48 -8.06
CA ARG A 89 -15.99 -15.01 -6.95
C ARG A 89 -15.85 -14.04 -5.78
N GLU A 90 -16.98 -13.52 -5.31
CA GLU A 90 -16.98 -12.50 -4.25
C GLU A 90 -16.35 -13.04 -2.96
N GLY A 91 -15.34 -12.33 -2.42
CA GLY A 91 -14.63 -12.72 -1.20
C GLY A 91 -13.56 -13.80 -1.39
N TYR A 92 -13.19 -14.15 -2.62
CA TYR A 92 -12.16 -15.16 -2.91
C TYR A 92 -11.16 -14.68 -3.96
N ILE A 93 -9.94 -15.19 -3.87
CA ILE A 93 -8.88 -15.02 -4.86
C ILE A 93 -8.69 -16.34 -5.61
N LEU A 94 -8.54 -16.27 -6.94
CA LEU A 94 -8.23 -17.44 -7.77
C LEU A 94 -6.77 -17.86 -7.54
N ALA A 95 -6.55 -19.02 -6.92
CA ALA A 95 -5.20 -19.58 -6.72
C ALA A 95 -4.62 -20.25 -7.98
N GLY A 96 -5.48 -20.74 -8.88
CA GLY A 96 -5.07 -21.42 -10.09
C GLY A 96 -6.17 -22.30 -10.68
N TRP A 97 -5.78 -23.08 -11.68
CA TRP A 97 -6.63 -24.04 -12.38
C TRP A 97 -6.05 -25.44 -12.21
N TYR A 98 -6.91 -26.42 -12.03
CA TYR A 98 -6.52 -27.80 -11.76
C TYR A 98 -7.29 -28.77 -12.65
N THR A 99 -6.66 -29.87 -13.06
CA THR A 99 -7.26 -30.88 -13.93
C THR A 99 -8.15 -31.86 -13.16
N ALA A 100 -7.95 -31.97 -11.85
CA ALA A 100 -8.76 -32.78 -10.94
C ALA A 100 -9.10 -32.02 -9.65
N LYS A 101 -10.14 -32.50 -8.98
CA LYS A 101 -10.59 -32.02 -7.67
C LYS A 101 -11.18 -33.19 -6.88
N GLU A 102 -11.14 -33.11 -5.57
CA GLU A 102 -11.84 -34.01 -4.67
C GLU A 102 -12.98 -33.24 -3.96
N ASP A 103 -14.16 -33.85 -3.90
CA ASP A 103 -15.34 -33.23 -3.28
C ASP A 103 -15.31 -33.41 -1.77
N VAL A 104 -15.38 -32.30 -1.04
CA VAL A 104 -15.57 -32.29 0.41
C VAL A 104 -17.06 -32.26 0.69
N THR A 105 -17.57 -33.24 1.42
CA THR A 105 -19.00 -33.37 1.72
C THR A 105 -19.29 -33.20 3.21
N ASP A 106 -20.46 -32.62 3.53
CA ASP A 106 -20.98 -32.59 4.90
C ASP A 106 -21.55 -33.96 5.34
N GLU A 107 -21.98 -34.06 6.59
CA GLU A 107 -22.63 -35.26 7.15
C GLU A 107 -23.89 -35.70 6.40
N ASN A 108 -24.47 -34.82 5.57
CA ASN A 108 -25.66 -35.08 4.76
C ASN A 108 -25.33 -35.40 3.29
N GLY A 109 -24.05 -35.44 2.92
CA GLY A 109 -23.59 -35.73 1.55
C GLY A 109 -23.62 -34.53 0.59
N ASN A 110 -23.86 -33.31 1.06
CA ASN A 110 -23.79 -32.11 0.24
C ASN A 110 -22.34 -31.64 0.10
N VAL A 111 -21.94 -31.23 -1.10
CA VAL A 111 -20.60 -30.68 -1.34
C VAL A 111 -20.49 -29.31 -0.67
N THR A 112 -19.56 -29.18 0.27
CA THR A 112 -19.27 -27.95 1.02
C THR A 112 -17.97 -27.28 0.58
N GLY A 113 -17.12 -27.99 -0.17
CA GLY A 113 -15.87 -27.46 -0.68
C GLY A 113 -15.14 -28.45 -1.59
N TYR A 114 -13.92 -28.07 -1.98
CA TYR A 114 -13.09 -28.86 -2.87
C TYR A 114 -11.65 -28.87 -2.37
N THR A 115 -10.98 -30.01 -2.46
CA THR A 115 -9.54 -30.14 -2.24
C THR A 115 -8.82 -30.39 -3.57
N PHE A 116 -7.60 -29.90 -3.66
CA PHE A 116 -6.77 -29.93 -4.86
C PHE A 116 -5.37 -30.41 -4.51
N ARG A 117 -4.75 -31.17 -5.40
CA ARG A 117 -3.36 -31.61 -5.24
C ARG A 117 -2.46 -30.74 -6.11
N ALA A 118 -1.25 -30.49 -5.63
CA ALA A 118 -0.24 -29.71 -6.34
C ALA A 118 0.02 -30.28 -7.75
N GLU A 119 0.10 -31.61 -7.85
CA GLU A 119 0.35 -32.37 -9.08
C GLU A 119 -0.73 -32.21 -10.17
N ASP A 120 -1.96 -31.83 -9.78
CA ASP A 120 -3.06 -31.64 -10.72
C ASP A 120 -3.13 -30.20 -11.26
N ARG A 121 -2.21 -29.32 -10.84
CA ARG A 121 -2.19 -27.91 -11.24
C ARG A 121 -1.87 -27.79 -12.73
N TRP A 122 -2.72 -27.08 -13.45
CA TRP A 122 -2.50 -26.76 -14.86
C TRP A 122 -1.60 -25.52 -15.03
N ASP A 123 -0.61 -25.63 -15.90
CA ASP A 123 0.26 -24.54 -16.32
C ASP A 123 -0.08 -24.01 -17.70
N PHE A 124 -0.47 -22.75 -17.78
CA PHE A 124 -0.74 -22.13 -19.06
C PHE A 124 0.53 -21.75 -19.85
N ASP A 125 1.70 -21.72 -19.18
CA ASP A 125 2.98 -21.35 -19.77
C ASP A 125 3.76 -22.58 -20.27
N GLU A 126 3.43 -23.79 -19.78
CA GLU A 126 4.14 -25.03 -20.09
C GLU A 126 3.26 -26.13 -20.69
N ASP A 127 2.01 -26.29 -20.23
CA ASP A 127 1.20 -27.46 -20.61
C ASP A 127 0.58 -27.31 -22.01
N ARG A 128 0.34 -28.45 -22.66
CA ARG A 128 -0.30 -28.58 -23.96
C ARG A 128 -1.49 -29.51 -23.89
N ILE A 129 -2.48 -29.26 -24.74
CA ILE A 129 -3.68 -30.07 -24.83
C ILE A 129 -3.59 -31.14 -25.91
N TYR A 130 -3.95 -32.38 -25.60
CA TYR A 130 -3.98 -33.49 -26.57
C TYR A 130 -5.36 -34.16 -26.67
N GLY A 131 -6.36 -33.68 -25.93
CA GLY A 131 -7.69 -34.24 -25.91
C GLY A 131 -8.63 -33.42 -25.04
N ASP A 132 -9.88 -33.88 -24.93
CA ASP A 132 -10.88 -33.25 -24.08
C ASP A 132 -10.44 -33.24 -22.61
N MET A 133 -10.62 -32.09 -21.95
CA MET A 133 -10.26 -31.94 -20.54
C MET A 133 -11.15 -30.93 -19.82
N ASN A 134 -11.14 -31.03 -18.49
CA ASN A 134 -11.76 -30.06 -17.60
C ASN A 134 -10.67 -29.35 -16.79
N LEU A 135 -10.88 -28.05 -16.58
CA LEU A 135 -10.09 -27.20 -15.71
C LEU A 135 -11.00 -26.63 -14.64
N TYR A 136 -10.63 -26.84 -13.39
CA TYR A 136 -11.38 -26.46 -12.20
C TYR A 136 -10.68 -25.30 -11.50
N ALA A 137 -11.43 -24.22 -11.22
CA ALA A 137 -10.90 -23.07 -10.51
C ALA A 137 -10.73 -23.36 -9.01
N ARG A 138 -9.53 -23.15 -8.46
CA ARG A 138 -9.29 -23.19 -7.01
C ARG A 138 -9.41 -21.79 -6.42
N TRP A 139 -10.30 -21.65 -5.43
CA TRP A 139 -10.56 -20.38 -4.74
C TRP A 139 -10.03 -20.40 -3.32
N ILE A 140 -9.29 -19.36 -2.94
CA ILE A 140 -8.81 -19.16 -1.57
C ILE A 140 -9.56 -17.97 -0.97
N PRO A 141 -10.12 -18.08 0.25
CA PRO A 141 -10.78 -16.96 0.91
C PRO A 141 -9.85 -15.76 0.96
N GLN A 142 -10.38 -14.61 0.56
CA GLN A 142 -9.64 -13.37 0.61
C GLN A 142 -9.54 -12.92 2.07
N SER A 143 -8.33 -12.61 2.55
CA SER A 143 -8.15 -12.05 3.89
C SER A 143 -8.91 -10.74 4.05
N THR A 144 -9.50 -10.53 5.21
CA THR A 144 -10.25 -9.31 5.54
C THR A 144 -9.78 -8.74 6.86
N VAL A 145 -9.67 -7.41 6.94
CA VAL A 145 -9.47 -6.71 8.21
C VAL A 145 -10.77 -6.04 8.64
N GLN A 146 -11.14 -6.26 9.90
CA GLN A 146 -12.24 -5.59 10.57
C GLN A 146 -11.71 -4.41 11.37
N TYR A 147 -12.28 -3.24 11.15
CA TYR A 147 -12.03 -2.04 11.94
C TYR A 147 -13.13 -1.92 12.98
N ILE A 148 -12.76 -2.05 14.24
CA ILE A 148 -13.66 -2.22 15.37
C ILE A 148 -13.53 -1.02 16.30
N ASN A 149 -14.64 -0.50 16.81
CA ASN A 149 -14.60 0.50 17.87
C ASN A 149 -14.11 -0.16 19.17
N ALA A 150 -13.00 0.32 19.75
CA ALA A 150 -12.43 -0.27 20.96
C ALA A 150 -13.35 -0.19 22.18
N ASP A 151 -14.19 0.85 22.26
CA ASP A 151 -15.10 1.07 23.40
C ASP A 151 -16.36 0.21 23.30
N THR A 152 -16.94 0.08 22.09
CA THR A 152 -18.26 -0.55 21.88
C THR A 152 -18.21 -1.95 21.27
N GLU A 153 -17.06 -2.38 20.77
CA GLU A 153 -16.87 -3.64 20.01
C GLU A 153 -17.65 -3.72 18.69
N GLU A 154 -18.23 -2.60 18.25
CA GLU A 154 -18.94 -2.53 16.97
C GLU A 154 -17.95 -2.59 15.80
N ILE A 155 -18.22 -3.46 14.82
CA ILE A 155 -17.50 -3.48 13.55
C ILE A 155 -17.93 -2.27 12.74
N LEU A 156 -17.06 -1.27 12.66
CA LEU A 156 -17.28 -0.03 11.93
C LEU A 156 -17.09 -0.22 10.42
N PHE A 157 -16.08 -0.98 10.03
CA PHE A 157 -15.74 -1.18 8.63
C PHE A 157 -15.08 -2.55 8.43
N THR A 158 -15.31 -3.19 7.29
CA THR A 158 -14.59 -4.40 6.90
C THR A 158 -14.00 -4.17 5.52
N LYS A 159 -12.71 -4.49 5.38
CA LYS A 159 -11.97 -4.30 4.13
C LYS A 159 -11.35 -5.62 3.72
N ASN A 160 -11.54 -5.99 2.45
CA ASN A 160 -10.77 -7.04 1.81
C ASN A 160 -9.33 -6.57 1.59
N ILE A 161 -8.37 -7.42 1.93
CA ILE A 161 -6.96 -7.11 1.84
C ILE A 161 -6.39 -7.76 0.58
N THR A 162 -5.57 -7.02 -0.15
CA THR A 162 -4.79 -7.52 -1.29
C THR A 162 -3.38 -6.96 -1.22
N ALA A 163 -2.46 -7.53 -2.01
CA ALA A 163 -1.12 -6.96 -2.19
C ALA A 163 -1.16 -5.48 -2.59
N ASP A 164 -2.06 -5.12 -3.51
CA ASP A 164 -2.27 -3.74 -3.97
C ASP A 164 -3.05 -2.86 -2.98
N SER A 165 -3.67 -3.47 -1.96
CA SER A 165 -4.51 -2.78 -0.98
C SER A 165 -4.31 -3.37 0.41
N PRO A 166 -3.12 -3.19 0.99
CA PRO A 166 -2.80 -3.77 2.28
C PRO A 166 -3.64 -3.17 3.42
N VAL A 167 -3.45 -3.70 4.62
CA VAL A 167 -3.98 -3.11 5.84
C VAL A 167 -3.44 -1.69 5.98
N GLN A 168 -4.35 -0.73 6.03
CA GLN A 168 -4.01 0.70 6.03
C GLN A 168 -4.98 1.47 6.92
N ALA A 169 -4.65 2.72 7.26
CA ALA A 169 -5.58 3.61 7.93
C ALA A 169 -6.84 3.82 7.08
N LEU A 170 -7.99 4.02 7.74
CA LEU A 170 -9.22 4.39 7.06
C LEU A 170 -9.03 5.75 6.35
N SER A 171 -9.67 5.92 5.20
CA SER A 171 -9.68 7.23 4.53
C SER A 171 -10.39 8.26 5.41
N THR A 172 -10.02 9.53 5.27
CA THR A 172 -10.60 10.62 6.07
C THR A 172 -12.12 10.67 6.02
N SER A 173 -12.73 10.30 4.88
CA SER A 173 -14.19 10.25 4.72
C SER A 173 -14.82 9.11 5.51
N VAL A 174 -14.21 7.92 5.47
CA VAL A 174 -14.70 6.73 6.19
C VAL A 174 -14.48 6.91 7.69
N GLU A 175 -13.33 7.43 8.11
CA GLU A 175 -13.07 7.77 9.50
C GLU A 175 -14.13 8.74 10.04
N LYS A 176 -14.40 9.85 9.34
CA LYS A 176 -15.41 10.83 9.76
C LYS A 176 -16.83 10.28 9.81
N LEU A 177 -17.15 9.29 8.98
CA LEU A 177 -18.46 8.63 8.98
C LEU A 177 -18.69 7.86 10.30
N TYR A 178 -17.63 7.28 10.86
CA TYR A 178 -17.70 6.43 12.05
C TYR A 178 -17.22 7.11 13.34
N THR A 179 -16.61 8.28 13.27
CA THR A 179 -16.21 9.05 14.46
C THR A 179 -17.45 9.52 15.24
N PRO A 180 -17.60 9.14 16.52
CA PRO A 180 -18.69 9.62 17.36
C PRO A 180 -18.66 11.15 17.55
N ALA A 181 -19.84 11.75 17.74
CA ALA A 181 -19.95 13.20 17.96
C ALA A 181 -19.14 13.65 19.18
N GLY A 182 -18.35 14.71 19.01
CA GLY A 182 -17.52 15.28 20.08
C GLY A 182 -16.24 14.48 20.39
N LYS A 183 -15.93 13.43 19.62
CA LYS A 183 -14.69 12.66 19.75
C LYS A 183 -13.76 12.85 18.55
N THR A 184 -12.49 12.51 18.75
CA THR A 184 -11.48 12.39 17.70
C THR A 184 -10.81 11.02 17.76
N LEU A 185 -10.46 10.44 16.60
CA LEU A 185 -9.67 9.21 16.54
C LEU A 185 -8.25 9.47 17.07
N LEU A 186 -7.86 8.74 18.12
CA LEU A 186 -6.52 8.78 18.68
C LEU A 186 -5.54 7.97 17.81
N SER A 187 -5.77 6.67 17.67
CA SER A 187 -4.94 5.77 16.88
C SER A 187 -5.63 4.42 16.63
N TYR A 188 -4.92 3.53 15.94
CA TYR A 188 -5.31 2.15 15.67
C TYR A 188 -4.49 1.20 16.54
N TYR A 189 -5.07 0.08 16.96
CA TYR A 189 -4.45 -0.87 17.88
C TYR A 189 -4.74 -2.32 17.45
N PHE A 190 -3.82 -3.24 17.75
CA PHE A 190 -4.03 -4.68 17.48
C PHE A 190 -4.89 -5.36 18.55
N ASP A 191 -4.99 -4.75 19.72
CA ASP A 191 -5.75 -5.25 20.87
C ASP A 191 -6.81 -4.25 21.33
N ARG A 192 -7.90 -4.79 21.90
CA ARG A 192 -9.01 -4.00 22.43
C ARG A 192 -8.56 -3.03 23.52
N GLU A 193 -7.67 -3.45 24.41
CA GLU A 193 -7.19 -2.63 25.54
C GLU A 193 -6.36 -1.42 25.06
N CYS A 194 -6.04 -1.38 23.76
CA CYS A 194 -5.27 -0.33 23.11
C CYS A 194 -3.87 -0.18 23.73
N THR A 195 -3.22 -1.32 23.96
CA THR A 195 -1.86 -1.40 24.51
C THR A 195 -0.80 -1.58 23.43
N GLN A 196 -1.18 -2.13 22.27
CA GLN A 196 -0.32 -2.38 21.12
C GLN A 196 -0.79 -1.54 19.94
N GLN A 197 -0.19 -0.36 19.78
CA GLN A 197 -0.52 0.54 18.68
C GLN A 197 -0.09 -0.04 17.34
N CYS A 198 -0.97 0.09 16.33
CA CYS A 198 -0.70 -0.30 14.96
C CYS A 198 0.02 0.83 14.22
N VAL A 199 1.24 0.55 13.77
CA VAL A 199 2.04 1.42 12.90
C VAL A 199 2.02 0.84 11.49
N PHE A 200 1.21 1.42 10.60
CA PHE A 200 0.97 0.85 9.26
C PHE A 200 2.23 0.71 8.40
N SER A 201 3.25 1.55 8.61
CA SER A 201 4.52 1.45 7.88
C SER A 201 5.35 0.21 8.24
N GLU A 202 5.03 -0.47 9.34
CA GLU A 202 5.71 -1.69 9.78
C GLU A 202 4.98 -2.96 9.32
N LEU A 203 3.82 -2.81 8.68
CA LEU A 203 3.05 -3.94 8.17
C LEU A 203 3.63 -4.40 6.83
N SER A 204 4.08 -5.66 6.79
CA SER A 204 4.34 -6.39 5.54
C SER A 204 3.19 -7.36 5.28
N GLN A 205 2.80 -7.52 4.01
CA GLN A 205 1.81 -8.52 3.64
C GLN A 205 2.36 -9.43 2.53
N GLU A 206 2.17 -10.73 2.72
CA GLU A 206 2.53 -11.71 1.70
C GLU A 206 1.48 -11.78 0.58
N GLU A 207 1.98 -11.97 -0.64
CA GLU A 207 1.14 -12.18 -1.82
C GLU A 207 0.73 -13.64 -1.90
N LEU A 208 -0.57 -13.93 -2.11
CA LEU A 208 -1.04 -15.30 -2.35
C LEU A 208 -0.32 -15.93 -3.57
N LEU A 209 -0.22 -15.17 -4.66
CA LEU A 209 0.33 -15.62 -5.93
C LEU A 209 1.74 -15.08 -6.13
N LEU A 210 2.71 -15.97 -6.28
CA LEU A 210 4.05 -15.60 -6.71
C LEU A 210 4.03 -15.16 -8.18
N THR A 211 4.82 -14.13 -8.50
CA THR A 211 5.08 -13.75 -9.89
C THR A 211 5.98 -14.77 -10.57
N ASN A 212 5.89 -14.88 -11.90
CA ASN A 212 6.79 -15.75 -12.67
C ASN A 212 8.27 -15.46 -12.37
N ASP A 213 8.64 -14.18 -12.21
CA ASP A 213 10.00 -13.78 -11.85
C ASP A 213 10.46 -14.39 -10.52
N LYS A 214 9.63 -14.35 -9.47
CA LYS A 214 9.93 -14.94 -8.15
C LYS A 214 10.04 -16.46 -8.25
N ILE A 215 9.15 -17.09 -9.00
CA ILE A 215 9.13 -18.55 -9.23
C ILE A 215 10.42 -18.98 -9.92
N TYR A 216 10.75 -18.41 -11.08
CA TYR A 216 11.93 -18.81 -11.84
C TYR A 216 13.25 -18.42 -11.18
N ALA A 217 13.28 -17.35 -10.38
CA ALA A 217 14.45 -17.05 -9.54
C ALA A 217 14.72 -18.15 -8.52
N ALA A 218 13.68 -18.62 -7.80
CA ALA A 218 13.80 -19.72 -6.84
C ALA A 218 14.15 -21.05 -7.52
N LEU A 219 13.57 -21.32 -8.69
CA LEU A 219 13.89 -22.51 -9.48
C LEU A 219 15.32 -22.47 -10.03
N SER A 220 15.80 -21.30 -10.48
CA SER A 220 17.19 -21.12 -10.94
C SER A 220 18.19 -21.30 -9.79
N GLU A 221 17.88 -20.84 -8.59
CA GLU A 221 18.73 -21.08 -7.40
C GLU A 221 18.82 -22.57 -7.05
N LYS A 222 17.69 -23.30 -7.15
CA LYS A 222 17.65 -24.73 -6.83
C LYS A 222 18.20 -25.63 -7.95
N PHE A 223 17.97 -25.25 -9.20
CA PHE A 223 18.38 -25.99 -10.40
C PHE A 223 19.24 -25.11 -11.33
N PRO A 224 20.40 -24.61 -10.86
CA PRO A 224 21.20 -23.64 -11.61
C PRO A 224 21.80 -24.19 -12.90
N GLU A 225 21.93 -25.51 -13.01
CA GLU A 225 22.42 -26.19 -14.22
C GLU A 225 21.36 -26.26 -15.32
N TYR A 226 20.07 -26.21 -14.94
CA TYR A 226 18.94 -26.46 -15.83
C TYR A 226 18.14 -25.19 -16.15
N ILE A 227 18.05 -24.24 -15.23
CA ILE A 227 17.33 -22.97 -15.40
C ILE A 227 18.35 -21.82 -15.26
N VAL A 228 18.78 -21.30 -16.40
CA VAL A 228 19.86 -20.31 -16.47
C VAL A 228 19.29 -18.92 -16.80
N PRO A 229 19.63 -17.86 -16.04
CA PRO A 229 19.24 -16.50 -16.37
C PRO A 229 19.85 -16.04 -17.70
N LEU A 230 19.04 -15.46 -18.60
CA LEU A 230 19.50 -14.97 -19.91
C LEU A 230 20.50 -13.79 -19.79
N ASN A 231 20.50 -13.08 -18.66
CA ASN A 231 21.37 -11.92 -18.42
C ASN A 231 22.83 -12.30 -18.06
N GLN A 232 23.14 -13.57 -17.81
CA GLN A 232 24.51 -14.02 -17.50
C GLN A 232 25.42 -14.21 -18.74
N GLU A 233 24.91 -13.99 -19.96
CA GLU A 233 25.69 -14.12 -21.22
C GLU A 233 26.04 -12.79 -21.92
N MET A 234 25.90 -11.61 -21.30
CA MET A 234 26.46 -10.37 -21.88
C MET A 234 27.99 -10.22 -21.69
N ALA A 235 28.67 -11.17 -21.06
CA ALA A 235 30.11 -11.12 -20.83
C ALA A 235 30.97 -11.98 -21.78
N VAL A 236 30.36 -12.75 -22.71
CA VAL A 236 31.14 -13.65 -23.59
C VAL A 236 30.61 -13.68 -25.04
N VAL A 237 30.24 -12.55 -25.64
CA VAL A 237 30.31 -12.44 -27.12
C VAL A 237 30.63 -10.99 -27.50
N GLU A 238 31.91 -10.64 -27.45
CA GLU A 238 32.40 -9.55 -28.29
C GLU A 238 32.32 -10.01 -29.76
N GLN A 239 31.55 -9.26 -30.55
CA GLN A 239 31.53 -9.24 -32.02
C GLN A 239 30.74 -10.33 -32.75
N VAL A 240 29.43 -10.11 -32.89
CA VAL A 240 28.77 -10.26 -34.20
C VAL A 240 27.97 -9.01 -34.50
N THR A 241 28.25 -8.46 -35.66
CA THR A 241 27.76 -7.20 -36.21
C THR A 241 26.25 -7.13 -36.29
N SER A 242 25.73 -5.94 -35.99
CA SER A 242 24.42 -5.43 -36.37
C SER A 242 24.04 -5.82 -37.79
N ASN A 243 23.00 -6.64 -37.93
CA ASN A 243 21.81 -6.43 -38.75
C ASN A 243 20.93 -7.69 -38.61
N ASP A 244 19.62 -7.47 -38.58
CA ASP A 244 18.53 -8.47 -38.54
C ASP A 244 18.07 -8.91 -37.13
N VAL A 245 17.47 -7.96 -36.40
CA VAL A 245 16.42 -8.29 -35.41
C VAL A 245 15.08 -8.26 -36.17
N GLU A 246 14.81 -9.32 -36.92
CA GLU A 246 13.42 -9.65 -37.25
C GLU A 246 12.85 -10.43 -36.07
N ASN A 247 11.93 -9.79 -35.36
CA ASN A 247 11.19 -10.34 -34.24
C ASN A 247 10.15 -11.34 -34.78
N PHE A 248 10.59 -12.57 -35.06
CA PHE A 248 9.69 -13.69 -35.27
C PHE A 248 9.43 -14.35 -33.91
N GLU A 249 8.22 -14.17 -33.38
CA GLU A 249 7.70 -15.06 -32.33
C GLU A 249 7.57 -16.46 -32.95
N ASP A 250 8.59 -17.30 -32.77
CA ASP A 250 8.51 -18.69 -33.19
C ASP A 250 7.62 -19.45 -32.20
N GLU A 251 6.32 -19.53 -32.51
CA GLU A 251 5.33 -20.34 -31.78
C GLU A 251 5.73 -21.82 -31.68
N SER A 252 6.75 -22.27 -32.42
CA SER A 252 7.32 -23.61 -32.32
C SER A 252 8.24 -23.81 -31.11
N ASN A 253 8.66 -22.76 -30.38
CA ASN A 253 9.48 -22.93 -29.18
C ASN A 253 8.63 -23.53 -28.03
N PRO A 254 8.91 -24.77 -27.56
CA PRO A 254 8.13 -25.39 -26.48
C PRO A 254 8.22 -24.64 -25.15
N TYR A 255 9.26 -23.82 -24.95
CA TYR A 255 9.57 -23.10 -23.71
C TYR A 255 9.48 -21.57 -23.85
N LEU A 256 8.70 -21.08 -24.83
CA LEU A 256 8.53 -19.67 -25.14
C LEU A 256 8.30 -18.78 -23.90
N TYR A 257 7.45 -19.22 -22.98
CA TYR A 257 7.09 -18.43 -21.81
C TYR A 257 8.17 -18.41 -20.71
N ILE A 258 9.02 -19.43 -20.64
CA ILE A 258 10.20 -19.45 -19.75
C ILE A 258 11.22 -18.40 -20.24
N GLU A 259 11.44 -18.35 -21.57
CA GLU A 259 12.32 -17.33 -22.18
C GLU A 259 11.75 -15.93 -22.03
N LYS A 260 10.42 -15.75 -22.18
CA LYS A 260 9.76 -14.47 -21.89
C LYS A 260 9.93 -14.04 -20.43
N ALA A 261 10.07 -14.98 -19.50
CA ALA A 261 10.39 -14.70 -18.10
C ALA A 261 11.89 -14.43 -17.84
N GLY A 262 12.74 -14.46 -18.87
CA GLY A 262 14.16 -14.14 -18.75
C GLY A 262 15.08 -15.33 -18.46
N TYR A 263 14.60 -16.56 -18.58
CA TYR A 263 15.36 -17.77 -18.28
C TYR A 263 15.43 -18.72 -19.47
N ARG A 264 16.47 -19.53 -19.54
CA ARG A 264 16.60 -20.62 -20.52
C ARG A 264 16.59 -21.96 -19.80
N LEU A 265 15.77 -22.87 -20.32
CA LEU A 265 15.79 -24.28 -19.93
C LEU A 265 16.82 -25.02 -20.79
N THR A 266 17.81 -25.65 -20.17
CA THR A 266 18.95 -26.28 -20.89
C THR A 266 18.84 -27.80 -20.99
N THR A 267 17.79 -28.40 -20.40
CA THR A 267 17.57 -29.84 -20.36
C THR A 267 16.36 -30.27 -21.17
N THR A 268 16.40 -31.48 -21.71
CA THR A 268 15.28 -32.19 -22.34
C THR A 268 14.96 -33.51 -21.63
N GLU A 269 15.63 -33.79 -20.51
CA GLU A 269 15.44 -35.03 -19.76
C GLU A 269 14.11 -35.00 -18.98
N GLU A 270 13.19 -35.89 -19.35
CA GLU A 270 11.82 -35.92 -18.79
C GLU A 270 11.78 -36.06 -17.27
N ALA A 271 12.72 -36.81 -16.68
CA ALA A 271 12.81 -36.96 -15.22
C ALA A 271 13.15 -35.63 -14.52
N VAL A 272 14.09 -34.87 -15.08
CA VAL A 272 14.51 -33.56 -14.55
C VAL A 272 13.40 -32.53 -14.75
N LEU A 273 12.75 -32.53 -15.92
CA LEU A 273 11.60 -31.67 -16.19
C LEU A 273 10.47 -31.89 -15.18
N LYS A 274 10.19 -33.15 -14.83
CA LYS A 274 9.19 -33.50 -13.83
C LYS A 274 9.58 -33.03 -12.42
N GLU A 275 10.86 -33.07 -12.08
CA GLU A 275 11.35 -32.57 -10.78
C GLU A 275 11.24 -31.04 -10.68
N ILE A 276 11.64 -30.33 -11.73
CA ILE A 276 11.48 -28.87 -11.85
C ILE A 276 10.00 -28.49 -11.72
N ARG A 277 9.13 -29.24 -12.42
CA ARG A 277 7.68 -29.05 -12.35
C ARG A 277 7.15 -29.23 -10.95
N ALA A 278 7.50 -30.34 -10.29
CA ALA A 278 7.06 -30.63 -8.93
C ALA A 278 7.51 -29.55 -7.94
N GLU A 279 8.72 -29.00 -8.10
CA GLU A 279 9.17 -27.88 -7.27
C GLU A 279 8.39 -26.60 -7.54
N LYS A 280 8.10 -26.29 -8.81
CA LYS A 280 7.28 -25.12 -9.19
C LYS A 280 5.91 -25.19 -8.52
N ASP A 281 5.26 -26.34 -8.60
CA ASP A 281 3.95 -26.55 -7.95
C ASP A 281 4.07 -26.46 -6.42
N ALA A 282 5.13 -27.03 -5.83
CA ALA A 282 5.37 -26.95 -4.40
C ALA A 282 5.64 -25.52 -3.91
N LEU A 283 6.35 -24.68 -4.67
CA LEU A 283 6.58 -23.27 -4.37
C LEU A 283 5.25 -22.51 -4.27
N ILE A 284 4.34 -22.75 -5.22
CA ILE A 284 3.04 -22.10 -5.25
C ILE A 284 2.14 -22.60 -4.11
N GLU A 285 2.15 -23.90 -3.81
CA GLU A 285 1.39 -24.40 -2.66
C GLU A 285 1.91 -23.84 -1.33
N ARG A 286 3.24 -23.70 -1.18
CA ARG A 286 3.82 -23.04 0.00
C ARG A 286 3.34 -21.61 0.15
N SER A 287 3.29 -20.82 -0.93
CA SER A 287 2.79 -19.43 -0.85
C SER A 287 1.31 -19.37 -0.49
N ILE A 288 0.50 -20.31 -1.00
CA ILE A 288 -0.93 -20.40 -0.65
C ILE A 288 -1.09 -20.75 0.84
N ILE A 289 -0.31 -21.70 1.36
CA ILE A 289 -0.36 -22.09 2.77
C ILE A 289 0.06 -20.92 3.66
N SER A 290 1.21 -20.28 3.38
CA SER A 290 1.66 -19.10 4.13
C SER A 290 0.60 -18.00 4.13
N TYR A 291 -0.02 -17.68 3.00
CA TYR A 291 -1.10 -16.68 2.97
C TYR A 291 -2.28 -17.03 3.88
N ILE A 292 -2.69 -18.30 3.91
CA ILE A 292 -3.80 -18.78 4.75
C ILE A 292 -3.42 -18.76 6.24
N GLU A 293 -2.18 -19.10 6.58
CA GLU A 293 -1.69 -19.18 7.96
C GLU A 293 -1.27 -17.81 8.53
N GLU A 294 -0.76 -16.91 7.68
CA GLU A 294 -0.16 -15.62 8.07
C GLU A 294 -1.12 -14.43 7.98
N SER A 295 -2.37 -14.63 7.55
CA SER A 295 -3.42 -13.60 7.60
C SER A 295 -3.89 -13.34 9.04
N ASN A 296 -2.94 -12.89 9.87
CA ASN A 296 -3.01 -12.75 11.32
C ASN A 296 -3.61 -11.42 11.77
N ILE A 297 -3.68 -10.41 10.90
CA ILE A 297 -4.32 -9.13 11.22
C ILE A 297 -5.73 -9.11 10.63
N ASN A 298 -6.64 -9.76 11.34
CA ASN A 298 -8.06 -9.79 10.97
C ASN A 298 -8.86 -8.70 11.69
N GLN A 299 -8.27 -8.04 12.69
CA GLN A 299 -8.94 -7.03 13.51
C GLN A 299 -7.99 -5.87 13.85
N LEU A 300 -8.51 -4.66 13.76
CA LEU A 300 -7.89 -3.43 14.24
C LEU A 300 -8.90 -2.67 15.09
N TYR A 301 -8.47 -2.25 16.28
CA TYR A 301 -9.28 -1.52 17.23
C TYR A 301 -8.99 -0.02 17.12
N LEU A 302 -10.05 0.78 16.98
CA LEU A 302 -10.00 2.24 16.87
C LEU A 302 -10.31 2.83 18.24
N LYS A 303 -9.36 3.61 18.78
CA LYS A 303 -9.55 4.35 20.03
C LYS A 303 -10.03 5.76 19.72
N PHE A 304 -11.22 6.12 20.19
CA PHE A 304 -11.73 7.49 20.12
C PHE A 304 -11.61 8.17 21.48
N ILE A 305 -11.14 9.42 21.49
CA ILE A 305 -11.03 10.23 22.70
C ILE A 305 -11.96 11.44 22.65
N ASP A 306 -12.44 11.89 23.81
CA ASP A 306 -13.27 13.09 23.92
C ASP A 306 -12.46 14.36 23.60
N GLY A 307 -13.05 15.21 22.79
CA GLY A 307 -12.48 16.48 22.33
C GLY A 307 -12.23 16.53 20.83
N ASN A 308 -12.01 17.74 20.34
CA ASN A 308 -11.69 18.06 18.95
C ASN A 308 -10.19 18.33 18.80
N TYR A 309 -9.46 17.41 18.18
CA TYR A 309 -8.01 17.52 18.01
C TYR A 309 -7.62 17.58 16.54
N ILE A 310 -6.59 18.37 16.25
CA ILE A 310 -5.98 18.40 14.92
C ILE A 310 -5.01 17.22 14.80
N ARG A 311 -5.23 16.36 13.81
CA ARG A 311 -4.34 15.22 13.53
C ARG A 311 -3.19 15.64 12.62
N ILE A 312 -1.96 15.37 13.05
CA ILE A 312 -0.71 15.81 12.43
C ILE A 312 0.01 14.61 11.82
N ASN A 313 0.21 14.61 10.50
CA ASN A 313 0.91 13.55 9.78
C ASN A 313 2.09 14.06 8.91
N SER A 314 2.34 15.37 8.90
CA SER A 314 3.42 15.96 8.12
C SER A 314 3.85 17.32 8.68
N ALA A 315 5.05 17.76 8.31
CA ALA A 315 5.61 19.06 8.70
C ALA A 315 4.78 20.24 8.15
N ASP A 316 4.07 20.07 7.05
CA ASP A 316 3.26 21.12 6.43
C ASP A 316 2.10 21.58 7.33
N HIS A 317 1.63 20.75 8.27
CA HIS A 317 0.62 21.19 9.24
C HIS A 317 1.13 22.26 10.21
N PHE A 318 2.44 22.41 10.36
CA PHE A 318 3.06 23.48 11.15
C PHE A 318 3.36 24.73 10.31
N LYS A 319 3.14 24.68 8.99
CA LYS A 319 3.56 25.72 8.07
C LYS A 319 2.51 26.82 7.96
N SER A 320 2.94 28.06 8.21
CA SER A 320 2.16 29.27 7.98
C SER A 320 2.95 30.21 7.07
N GLY A 321 2.63 30.19 5.78
CA GLY A 321 3.40 30.91 4.76
C GLY A 321 4.80 30.31 4.59
N THR A 322 5.83 31.10 4.92
CA THR A 322 7.24 30.67 4.84
C THR A 322 7.82 30.18 6.16
N LYS A 323 7.01 30.15 7.22
CA LYS A 323 7.44 29.88 8.60
C LYS A 323 6.82 28.60 9.12
N TYR A 324 7.51 27.90 10.00
CA TYR A 324 6.97 26.78 10.76
C TYR A 324 6.71 27.22 12.20
N SER A 325 5.57 26.84 12.79
CA SER A 325 5.25 27.06 14.20
C SER A 325 4.08 26.15 14.60
N PHE A 326 3.87 25.95 15.90
CA PHE A 326 2.63 25.30 16.36
C PHE A 326 1.42 26.19 16.01
N PRO A 327 0.41 25.68 15.29
CA PRO A 327 -0.70 26.50 14.82
C PRO A 327 -1.48 27.11 15.98
N ASN A 328 -1.53 28.43 16.11
CA ASN A 328 -2.26 29.08 17.21
C ASN A 328 -3.72 28.56 17.32
N LEU A 329 -4.11 28.19 18.53
CA LEU A 329 -5.44 27.68 18.86
C LEU A 329 -6.40 28.79 19.33
N ALA A 330 -5.91 30.01 19.58
CA ALA A 330 -6.75 31.11 20.04
C ALA A 330 -7.93 31.36 19.10
N GLY A 331 -9.15 31.32 19.64
CA GLY A 331 -10.39 31.49 18.90
C GLY A 331 -10.84 30.28 18.08
N LYS A 332 -10.16 29.13 18.20
CA LYS A 332 -10.59 27.86 17.60
C LYS A 332 -11.22 26.96 18.66
N GLU A 333 -12.27 26.23 18.27
CA GLU A 333 -12.86 25.16 19.07
C GLU A 333 -12.03 23.87 18.94
N VAL A 334 -10.76 23.93 19.32
CA VAL A 334 -9.80 22.82 19.22
C VAL A 334 -9.07 22.64 20.55
N ASP A 335 -9.03 21.40 21.05
CA ASP A 335 -8.46 21.03 22.34
C ASP A 335 -6.95 20.75 22.27
N GLY A 336 -6.41 20.52 21.07
CA GLY A 336 -4.98 20.29 20.87
C GLY A 336 -4.63 19.52 19.60
N TYR A 337 -3.60 18.67 19.70
CA TYR A 337 -3.05 17.93 18.56
C TYR A 337 -2.82 16.45 18.87
N ILE A 338 -2.91 15.62 17.83
CA ILE A 338 -2.57 14.20 17.85
C ILE A 338 -1.58 13.94 16.72
N LEU A 339 -0.43 13.33 17.01
CA LEU A 339 0.52 12.90 15.99
C LEU A 339 0.16 11.50 15.47
N ASN A 340 0.32 11.30 14.17
CA ASN A 340 0.07 10.04 13.47
C ASN A 340 1.27 9.54 12.66
N ALA A 341 2.38 10.25 12.71
CA ALA A 341 3.61 9.92 12.01
C ALA A 341 4.77 10.66 12.67
N ASP A 342 5.97 10.12 12.47
CA ASP A 342 7.18 10.89 12.70
C ASP A 342 7.21 12.12 11.77
N ILE A 343 7.60 13.25 12.32
CA ILE A 343 7.69 14.52 11.61
C ILE A 343 9.15 14.94 11.52
N ASP A 344 9.72 14.78 10.33
CA ASP A 344 11.03 15.32 10.00
C ASP A 344 10.88 16.71 9.37
N PHE A 345 11.46 17.72 10.01
CA PHE A 345 11.45 19.10 9.55
C PHE A 345 12.62 19.42 8.61
N GLY A 346 13.52 18.48 8.32
CA GLY A 346 14.61 18.64 7.35
C GLY A 346 15.58 19.78 7.67
N GLY A 347 15.74 20.12 8.95
CA GLY A 347 16.54 21.25 9.41
C GLY A 347 15.80 22.59 9.42
N ALA A 348 14.48 22.61 9.25
CA ALA A 348 13.72 23.86 9.23
C ALA A 348 13.81 24.65 10.55
N VAL A 349 13.57 25.95 10.43
CA VAL A 349 13.47 26.87 11.57
C VAL A 349 12.01 26.99 11.97
N LEU A 350 11.71 26.69 13.24
CA LEU A 350 10.44 26.93 13.87
C LEU A 350 10.48 28.27 14.64
N GLU A 351 9.42 29.04 14.50
CA GLU A 351 9.15 30.19 15.35
C GLU A 351 8.44 29.75 16.62
N THR A 352 8.84 30.35 17.75
CA THR A 352 8.17 30.20 19.03
C THR A 352 6.67 30.51 18.88
N ALA A 353 5.83 29.55 19.26
CA ALA A 353 4.37 29.72 19.27
C ALA A 353 3.93 30.48 20.54
N ALA A 354 2.74 31.07 20.53
CA ALA A 354 2.18 31.74 21.71
C ALA A 354 1.87 30.76 22.85
N THR A 355 1.34 31.26 23.97
CA THR A 355 0.87 30.43 25.10
C THR A 355 0.01 29.26 24.64
N PHE A 356 0.33 28.05 25.11
CA PHE A 356 -0.44 26.84 24.85
C PHE A 356 -0.93 26.19 26.15
N GLY A 357 -2.20 25.81 26.19
CA GLY A 357 -2.83 25.12 27.32
C GLY A 357 -3.66 23.90 26.92
N GLY A 358 -3.50 23.43 25.68
CA GLY A 358 -4.19 22.24 25.17
C GLY A 358 -3.45 20.94 25.47
N LYS A 359 -3.83 19.88 24.77
CA LYS A 359 -3.17 18.57 24.86
C LYS A 359 -2.42 18.22 23.58
N ILE A 360 -1.26 17.58 23.71
CA ILE A 360 -0.49 17.03 22.60
C ILE A 360 -0.34 15.53 22.87
N PHE A 361 -0.98 14.72 22.04
CA PHE A 361 -0.81 13.27 22.05
C PHE A 361 0.20 12.88 20.98
N GLY A 362 1.40 12.52 21.40
CA GLY A 362 2.49 12.15 20.48
C GLY A 362 2.36 10.74 19.92
N ASN A 363 1.60 9.84 20.56
CA ASN A 363 1.41 8.46 20.10
C ASN A 363 2.74 7.69 19.82
N GLY A 364 3.81 8.05 20.53
CA GLY A 364 5.16 7.49 20.37
C GLY A 364 5.95 8.08 19.21
N TYR A 365 5.35 8.98 18.42
CA TYR A 365 6.01 9.60 17.28
C TYR A 365 6.99 10.69 17.70
N THR A 366 7.92 10.96 16.77
CA THR A 366 9.04 11.87 16.99
C THR A 366 8.90 13.14 16.15
N LEU A 367 9.14 14.31 16.75
CA LEU A 367 9.47 15.55 16.05
C LEU A 367 11.00 15.67 15.94
N ARG A 368 11.54 15.71 14.72
CA ARG A 368 12.99 15.68 14.52
C ARG A 368 13.54 16.74 13.56
N ASN A 369 14.83 17.01 13.73
CA ASN A 369 15.66 17.83 12.85
C ASN A 369 15.11 19.26 12.65
N PHE A 370 15.00 20.02 13.74
CA PHE A 370 14.63 21.43 13.63
C PHE A 370 15.38 22.33 14.59
N SER A 371 15.32 23.63 14.31
CA SER A 371 15.84 24.66 15.20
C SER A 371 14.75 25.67 15.58
N ILE A 372 14.77 26.15 16.80
CA ILE A 372 13.91 27.22 17.29
C ILE A 372 14.74 28.51 17.32
N THR A 373 14.20 29.59 16.77
CA THR A 373 14.83 30.92 16.84
C THR A 373 13.80 31.98 17.21
N ALA A 374 14.26 33.07 17.84
CA ALA A 374 13.44 34.26 18.03
C ALA A 374 13.33 34.96 16.67
N GLY A 375 12.15 34.93 16.04
CA GLY A 375 11.93 35.51 14.72
C GLY A 375 12.20 37.01 14.68
N GLY A 376 13.43 37.43 14.34
CA GLY A 376 13.87 38.73 13.85
C GLY A 376 13.53 40.01 14.64
N LYS A 377 12.76 39.93 15.72
CA LYS A 377 12.32 41.11 16.48
C LYS A 377 13.44 41.53 17.42
N LYS A 378 13.96 42.74 17.19
CA LYS A 378 14.80 43.46 18.16
C LYS A 378 14.07 43.43 19.51
N VAL A 379 14.70 42.84 20.51
CA VAL A 379 14.22 42.90 21.90
C VAL A 379 14.09 44.37 22.27
N VAL A 380 12.84 44.83 22.44
CA VAL A 380 12.56 46.19 22.89
C VAL A 380 12.75 46.16 24.41
N ALA A 381 13.63 47.02 24.92
CA ALA A 381 13.81 47.21 26.36
C ALA A 381 12.42 47.35 27.01
N ASN A 382 12.08 46.44 27.93
CA ASN A 382 10.84 46.31 28.71
C ASN A 382 9.95 45.08 28.40
N HIS A 383 10.29 44.20 27.47
CA HIS A 383 9.64 42.88 27.38
C HIS A 383 10.56 41.80 27.95
N LEU A 384 10.12 41.11 29.01
CA LEU A 384 10.66 39.79 29.36
C LEU A 384 10.41 38.88 28.15
N GLY A 385 11.49 38.43 27.51
CA GLY A 385 11.38 37.51 26.36
C GLY A 385 11.27 36.08 26.87
N SER A 386 10.30 35.31 26.38
CA SER A 386 10.17 33.88 26.69
C SER A 386 10.25 33.07 25.41
N TYR A 387 11.16 32.10 25.37
CA TYR A 387 11.53 31.41 24.14
C TYR A 387 11.64 29.90 24.35
N GLY A 388 11.08 29.20 23.38
CA GLY A 388 11.07 27.75 23.26
C GLY A 388 10.17 27.36 22.08
N LEU A 389 9.65 26.14 22.10
CA LEU A 389 8.61 25.74 21.17
C LEU A 389 7.35 26.60 21.37
N PHE A 390 7.04 26.93 22.62
CA PHE A 390 6.02 27.87 23.03
C PHE A 390 6.61 29.01 23.87
N GLU A 391 5.97 30.18 23.86
CA GLU A 391 6.29 31.30 24.77
C GLU A 391 6.01 30.86 26.21
N SER A 392 4.87 30.22 26.44
CA SER A 392 4.49 29.69 27.74
C SER A 392 3.57 28.47 27.62
N LEU A 393 3.58 27.63 28.65
CA LEU A 393 2.64 26.53 28.82
C LEU A 393 1.79 26.75 30.06
N ALA A 394 0.47 26.62 29.94
CA ALA A 394 -0.46 26.88 31.03
C ALA A 394 -1.55 25.80 31.07
N GLY A 395 -1.45 24.85 32.01
CA GLY A 395 -2.35 23.71 32.07
C GLY A 395 -2.18 22.71 30.92
N ALA A 396 -1.08 22.80 30.17
CA ALA A 396 -0.84 21.97 29.01
C ALA A 396 -0.53 20.51 29.39
N VAL A 397 -0.90 19.58 28.52
CA VAL A 397 -0.53 18.16 28.64
C VAL A 397 0.22 17.73 27.39
N ILE A 398 1.42 17.20 27.55
CA ILE A 398 2.23 16.63 26.46
C ILE A 398 2.48 15.18 26.83
N ASP A 399 1.91 14.25 26.06
CA ASP A 399 1.92 12.82 26.38
C ASP A 399 2.50 12.02 25.21
N ASN A 400 3.42 11.11 25.53
CA ASN A 400 3.97 10.13 24.59
C ASN A 400 4.57 10.77 23.31
N LEU A 401 5.27 11.89 23.45
CA LEU A 401 5.87 12.65 22.35
C LEU A 401 7.40 12.62 22.45
N HIS A 402 8.08 12.42 21.32
CA HIS A 402 9.53 12.34 21.31
C HIS A 402 10.15 13.48 20.48
N PHE A 403 11.35 13.90 20.87
CA PHE A 403 12.11 14.95 20.21
C PHE A 403 13.52 14.47 19.91
N GLU A 404 13.97 14.67 18.67
CA GLU A 404 15.30 14.23 18.24
C GLU A 404 16.01 15.30 17.41
N ASN A 405 17.29 15.55 17.71
CA ASN A 405 18.13 16.50 16.96
C ASN A 405 17.51 17.91 16.90
N VAL A 406 17.12 18.43 18.06
CA VAL A 406 16.48 19.73 18.19
C VAL A 406 17.47 20.75 18.75
N SER A 407 17.45 21.96 18.21
CA SER A 407 18.22 23.07 18.76
C SER A 407 17.38 24.30 19.09
N VAL A 408 17.69 24.99 20.18
CA VAL A 408 17.10 26.27 20.57
C VAL A 408 18.20 27.31 20.49
N ASN A 409 18.11 28.26 19.55
CA ASN A 409 19.15 29.25 19.29
C ASN A 409 18.60 30.66 19.51
N ILE A 410 18.79 31.20 20.72
CA ILE A 410 18.20 32.47 21.15
C ILE A 410 19.31 33.43 21.58
N ASN A 411 19.66 34.37 20.71
CA ASN A 411 20.61 35.43 21.03
C ASN A 411 19.89 36.79 21.06
N THR A 412 20.02 37.51 22.17
CA THR A 412 19.40 38.83 22.32
C THR A 412 20.41 39.95 22.07
N ALA A 413 19.91 41.11 21.63
CA ALA A 413 20.74 42.30 21.34
C ALA A 413 20.79 43.30 22.51
N SER A 414 20.16 42.98 23.64
CA SER A 414 20.02 43.85 24.82
C SER A 414 20.12 43.04 26.11
N LYS A 415 20.69 43.60 27.18
CA LYS A 415 20.82 42.94 28.50
C LYS A 415 19.50 42.86 29.29
N GLY A 416 18.34 42.68 28.65
CA GLY A 416 17.08 42.43 29.38
C GLY A 416 17.05 41.02 29.98
N SER A 417 16.15 40.76 30.93
CA SER A 417 15.92 39.40 31.43
C SER A 417 15.06 38.59 30.45
N PHE A 418 15.37 37.31 30.28
CA PHE A 418 14.65 36.42 29.36
C PHE A 418 14.74 34.95 29.79
N TYR A 419 13.81 34.14 29.30
CA TYR A 419 13.63 32.73 29.62
C TYR A 419 13.83 31.88 28.37
N VAL A 420 14.67 30.86 28.44
CA VAL A 420 14.96 29.97 27.30
C VAL A 420 14.94 28.51 27.74
N ALA A 421 14.09 27.71 27.11
CA ALA A 421 14.16 26.26 27.22
C ALA A 421 13.60 25.59 25.95
N LEU A 422 13.64 24.25 25.89
CA LEU A 422 13.12 23.51 24.74
C LEU A 422 11.61 23.68 24.55
N LEU A 423 10.81 23.37 25.57
CA LEU A 423 9.36 23.36 25.44
C LEU A 423 8.79 24.77 25.61
N ALA A 424 9.15 25.47 26.67
CA ALA A 424 8.74 26.86 26.88
C ALA A 424 9.65 27.58 27.88
N GLY A 425 9.77 28.89 27.76
CA GLY A 425 10.48 29.65 28.80
C GLY A 425 9.74 29.60 30.14
N GLU A 426 8.41 29.69 30.13
CA GLU A 426 7.59 29.59 31.35
C GLU A 426 6.56 28.46 31.25
N ALA A 427 6.35 27.72 32.34
CA ALA A 427 5.33 26.69 32.41
C ALA A 427 4.58 26.70 33.75
N GLU A 428 3.26 26.63 33.73
CA GLU A 428 2.42 26.52 34.91
C GLU A 428 1.45 25.35 34.79
N ASN A 429 1.32 24.55 35.85
CA ASN A 429 0.41 23.40 35.93
C ASN A 429 0.50 22.47 34.70
N THR A 430 1.69 22.34 34.11
CA THR A 430 1.92 21.59 32.87
C THR A 430 2.35 20.16 33.19
N THR A 431 1.81 19.20 32.45
CA THR A 431 2.15 17.77 32.56
C THR A 431 2.91 17.32 31.32
N VAL A 432 4.08 16.70 31.53
CA VAL A 432 4.85 16.04 30.45
C VAL A 432 5.03 14.58 30.84
N ASN A 433 4.46 13.66 30.07
CA ASN A 433 4.45 12.25 30.41
C ASN A 433 4.95 11.39 29.26
N ASN A 434 5.79 10.41 29.57
CA ASN A 434 6.32 9.44 28.60
C ASN A 434 7.01 10.10 27.38
N CYS A 435 7.76 11.17 27.62
CA CYS A 435 8.43 11.94 26.56
C CYS A 435 9.95 11.73 26.57
N ASN A 436 10.52 11.45 25.40
CA ASN A 436 11.94 11.25 25.21
C ASN A 436 12.56 12.40 24.43
N PHE A 437 13.67 12.93 24.92
CA PHE A 437 14.39 14.05 24.35
C PHE A 437 15.82 13.64 24.06
N THR A 438 16.20 13.56 22.79
CA THR A 438 17.50 13.08 22.36
C THR A 438 18.22 14.12 21.51
N ASN A 439 19.49 14.38 21.82
CA ASN A 439 20.33 15.34 21.08
C ASN A 439 19.74 16.77 21.08
N VAL A 440 19.44 17.27 22.27
CA VAL A 440 18.91 18.63 22.47
C VAL A 440 20.06 19.62 22.66
N LYS A 441 20.11 20.68 21.85
CA LYS A 441 21.13 21.74 21.96
C LYS A 441 20.49 23.08 22.25
N ILE A 442 20.74 23.66 23.42
CA ILE A 442 20.27 25.01 23.75
C ILE A 442 21.47 25.93 23.70
N LYS A 443 21.45 26.88 22.77
CA LYS A 443 22.45 27.94 22.64
C LYS A 443 21.77 29.28 22.86
N THR A 444 22.18 29.99 23.90
CA THR A 444 21.59 31.29 24.22
C THR A 444 22.63 32.29 24.71
N GLY A 445 22.26 33.56 24.82
CA GLY A 445 23.12 34.59 25.36
C GLY A 445 22.93 35.94 24.70
N ILE A 446 23.94 36.79 24.85
CA ILE A 446 24.02 38.10 24.20
C ILE A 446 24.96 37.98 23.01
N GLY A 447 24.50 38.43 21.84
CA GLY A 447 25.32 38.41 20.63
C GLY A 447 26.52 39.36 20.70
N GLU A 448 27.62 39.04 20.00
CA GLU A 448 28.87 39.83 20.00
C GLU A 448 28.68 41.31 19.59
N ASN A 449 27.62 41.61 18.84
CA ASN A 449 27.27 42.96 18.36
C ASN A 449 26.09 43.60 19.11
N ALA A 450 25.72 43.08 20.29
CA ALA A 450 24.63 43.61 21.08
C ALA A 450 24.91 45.05 21.54
N ILE A 451 23.88 45.89 21.53
CA ILE A 451 23.99 47.27 21.99
C ILE A 451 24.09 47.21 23.51
N PRO A 452 25.08 47.86 24.15
CA PRO A 452 25.20 47.91 25.59
C PRO A 452 24.08 48.80 26.16
N TYR A 453 22.88 48.23 26.30
CA TYR A 453 21.92 48.72 27.27
C TYR A 453 22.21 47.98 28.58
N GLU A 454 22.70 48.68 29.58
CA GLU A 454 22.87 48.16 30.94
C GLU A 454 21.64 48.56 31.76
N PRO A 455 20.67 47.65 32.01
CA PRO A 455 19.72 47.90 33.07
C PRO A 455 20.47 47.99 34.40
N ALA A 456 20.00 48.84 35.31
CA ALA A 456 20.63 49.12 36.60
C ALA A 456 20.88 47.87 37.46
N ASP A 457 20.13 46.78 37.19
CA ASP A 457 20.15 45.55 37.98
C ASP A 457 20.84 44.36 37.28
N GLY A 458 21.37 44.53 36.07
CA GLY A 458 21.91 43.43 35.26
C GLY A 458 20.80 42.52 34.69
N GLY A 459 20.91 42.10 33.43
CA GLY A 459 19.96 41.14 32.87
C GLY A 459 20.21 39.74 33.41
N ILE A 460 19.16 39.02 33.79
CA ILE A 460 19.23 37.60 34.20
C ILE A 460 18.68 36.73 33.07
N CYS A 461 19.46 35.73 32.66
CA CYS A 461 19.01 34.70 31.72
C CYS A 461 18.59 33.47 32.53
N TYR A 462 17.31 33.12 32.44
CA TYR A 462 16.79 31.89 33.01
C TYR A 462 16.83 30.83 31.92
N VAL A 463 17.60 29.76 32.16
CA VAL A 463 17.78 28.69 31.18
C VAL A 463 17.30 27.38 31.77
N GLY A 464 16.44 26.70 31.04
CA GLY A 464 16.04 25.34 31.39
C GLY A 464 16.30 24.38 30.27
N ASP A 465 16.34 23.10 30.57
CA ASP A 465 16.28 22.05 29.55
C ASP A 465 14.89 21.96 28.91
N LEU A 466 13.82 21.71 29.68
CA LEU A 466 12.44 21.70 29.17
C LEU A 466 11.70 23.01 29.45
N PHE A 467 11.82 23.53 30.68
CA PHE A 467 11.22 24.81 31.10
C PHE A 467 12.25 25.66 31.84
N ALA A 468 12.28 26.97 31.60
CA ALA A 468 13.23 27.86 32.30
C ALA A 468 12.70 28.38 33.65
N ALA A 469 11.38 28.52 33.79
CA ALA A 469 10.72 28.87 35.04
C ALA A 469 9.30 28.28 35.10
N GLY A 470 8.73 28.18 36.29
CA GLY A 470 7.37 27.66 36.43
C GLY A 470 7.02 27.07 37.79
N SER A 471 5.74 26.76 37.99
CA SER A 471 5.25 26.09 39.19
C SER A 471 4.11 25.10 38.88
N GLY A 472 3.94 24.09 39.74
CA GLY A 472 2.89 23.07 39.58
C GLY A 472 3.10 22.11 38.40
N ASN A 473 4.28 22.12 37.77
CA ASN A 473 4.57 21.24 36.64
C ASN A 473 4.92 19.82 37.10
N THR A 474 4.51 18.82 36.33
CA THR A 474 4.80 17.41 36.62
C THR A 474 5.40 16.73 35.41
N THR A 475 6.42 15.90 35.66
CA THR A 475 7.04 15.08 34.63
C THR A 475 7.22 13.64 35.07
N SER A 476 6.70 12.70 34.28
CA SER A 476 6.71 11.27 34.55
C SER A 476 7.19 10.50 33.34
N ASP A 477 8.01 9.46 33.58
CA ASP A 477 8.51 8.55 32.55
C ASP A 477 9.20 9.27 31.37
N CYS A 478 9.80 10.42 31.62
CA CYS A 478 10.58 11.18 30.65
C CYS A 478 12.07 10.86 30.74
N ALA A 479 12.75 10.88 29.60
CA ALA A 479 14.21 10.78 29.52
C ALA A 479 14.81 11.92 28.70
N LEU A 480 15.92 12.48 29.19
CA LEU A 480 16.71 13.50 28.50
C LEU A 480 18.13 12.97 28.25
N ASN A 481 18.41 12.65 26.99
CA ASN A 481 19.65 12.05 26.53
C ASN A 481 20.43 13.02 25.64
N ASN A 482 21.71 13.24 25.97
CA ASN A 482 22.59 14.13 25.22
C ASN A 482 22.03 15.57 25.07
N CYS A 483 21.81 16.23 26.22
CA CYS A 483 21.46 17.64 26.26
C CYS A 483 22.72 18.50 26.49
N THR A 484 22.92 19.52 25.66
CA THR A 484 23.98 20.51 25.82
C THR A 484 23.39 21.90 25.92
N ILE A 485 23.77 22.63 26.96
CA ILE A 485 23.39 24.05 27.16
C ILE A 485 24.66 24.89 27.06
N GLU A 486 24.69 25.81 26.11
CA GLU A 486 25.76 26.78 25.90
C GLU A 486 25.20 28.20 26.11
N VAL A 487 25.80 28.95 27.02
CA VAL A 487 25.44 30.35 27.28
C VAL A 487 26.60 31.27 26.88
N LEU A 488 26.31 32.28 26.06
CA LEU A 488 27.25 33.26 25.53
C LEU A 488 27.15 34.61 26.25
N GLY A 489 28.30 35.22 26.54
CA GLY A 489 28.40 36.54 27.14
C GLY A 489 28.34 36.55 28.68
N ASN A 490 28.58 37.71 29.27
CA ASN A 490 28.56 37.91 30.73
C ASN A 490 27.11 38.15 31.19
N ILE A 491 26.36 37.07 31.41
CA ILE A 491 24.98 37.10 31.90
C ILE A 491 24.89 36.22 33.16
N GLU A 492 24.11 36.66 34.15
CA GLU A 492 23.79 35.82 35.30
C GLU A 492 22.82 34.71 34.86
N ILE A 493 23.17 33.47 35.15
CA ILE A 493 22.42 32.28 34.71
C ILE A 493 21.71 31.69 35.91
N ASN A 494 20.39 31.53 35.80
CA ASN A 494 19.62 30.67 36.69
C ASN A 494 19.16 29.44 35.93
N THR A 495 19.63 28.26 36.35
CA THR A 495 19.39 27.01 35.62
C THR A 495 18.38 26.12 36.33
N LEU A 496 17.35 25.70 35.60
CA LEU A 496 16.46 24.62 36.01
C LEU A 496 16.76 23.39 35.15
N LEU A 497 17.35 22.35 35.75
CA LEU A 497 17.62 21.09 35.07
C LEU A 497 16.71 20.00 35.61
N PHE A 498 16.21 19.15 34.72
CA PHE A 498 15.57 17.91 35.09
C PHE A 498 16.55 17.08 35.89
N PRO A 499 16.16 16.57 37.07
CA PRO A 499 16.98 15.62 37.79
C PRO A 499 17.16 14.38 36.91
N LYS A 500 18.41 14.06 36.57
CA LYS A 500 18.75 12.76 35.97
C LYS A 500 18.38 11.70 37.01
N LYS A 501 17.39 10.87 36.70
CA LYS A 501 17.10 9.66 37.50
C LYS A 501 18.24 8.67 37.36
#